data_AF-A0A2K9HNL7-F1
#
_entry.id   AF-A0A2K9HNL7-F1
#
_cell.length_a   1.000
_cell.length_b   1.000
_cell.length_c   1.000
_cell.angle_alpha   90.00
_cell.angle_beta   90.00
_cell.angle_gamma   90.00
#
_symmetry.space_group_name_H-M   'P 1'
#
loop_
_entity.id
_entity.type
_entity.pdbx_description
1 polymer ?
#
loop_
_entity_poly.entity_id
_entity_poly.type
_entity_poly.pdbx_seq_one_letter_code
_entity_poly.pdbx_strand_id
1 'polypeptide(L)'
;MKLAVIEIGSNSIRTSVYRSSKKNRFKTLDRWREPVRLGKSIAQSRLLTNEQIEETIAVLKKFQTRIERYHVDRTSLIATAAVRMAKNQEQLIFAVLKETGLQLEIINEQEEAYYDYVAVRSTMRIKDALIVDVGGGSSEISLAKKGRLKHGLSIPIGAISISDLYLASDPIKSEQLKAAKRAINDRLDHLNWMGADATFVGLGGTLRAVTSILNRENKKKKTLHNSVITVDQIDGLFNQLIHSSMEKRSHIKELSDGRYEVILGGILIISEIIKKTPSTEIRFSNFGVREGYVFNFFHKMHLKESD
;
A
#
# COMPACT_ATOMS: atom_id res chain seq x y z
N MET A 1 1.48 19.66 18.34
CA MET A 1 0.43 19.18 17.42
C MET A 1 0.33 17.66 17.40
N LYS A 2 -0.89 17.13 17.45
CA LYS A 2 -1.29 15.75 17.22
C LYS A 2 -2.22 15.68 16.00
N LEU A 3 -1.94 14.75 15.09
CA LEU A 3 -2.69 14.52 13.87
C LEU A 3 -3.17 13.06 13.86
N ALA A 4 -4.46 12.83 13.64
CA ALA A 4 -4.96 11.54 13.21
C ALA A 4 -5.04 11.50 11.69
N VAL A 5 -4.59 10.40 11.08
CA VAL A 5 -4.80 10.15 9.65
C VAL A 5 -5.54 8.84 9.50
N ILE A 6 -6.72 8.90 8.89
CA ILE A 6 -7.52 7.75 8.46
C ILE A 6 -7.33 7.59 6.96
N GLU A 7 -7.02 6.38 6.52
CA GLU A 7 -6.75 6.00 5.14
C GLU A 7 -7.73 4.89 4.73
N ILE A 8 -8.59 5.16 3.76
CA ILE A 8 -9.48 4.17 3.13
C ILE A 8 -8.72 3.55 1.95
N GLY A 9 -8.18 2.35 2.16
CA GLY A 9 -7.53 1.56 1.12
C GLY A 9 -8.44 0.50 0.51
N SER A 10 -7.95 -0.22 -0.51
CA SER A 10 -8.73 -1.25 -1.20
C SER A 10 -9.09 -2.46 -0.35
N ASN A 11 -8.28 -2.79 0.65
CA ASN A 11 -8.44 -4.03 1.44
C ASN A 11 -8.54 -3.79 2.96
N SER A 12 -8.44 -2.53 3.39
CA SER A 12 -8.60 -2.15 4.79
C SER A 12 -8.68 -0.64 4.94
N ILE A 13 -9.42 -0.19 5.94
CA ILE A 13 -9.32 1.18 6.45
C ILE A 13 -8.33 1.15 7.61
N ARG A 14 -7.38 2.07 7.58
CA ARG A 14 -6.33 2.18 8.58
C ARG A 14 -6.37 3.54 9.21
N THR A 15 -5.99 3.62 10.47
CA THR A 15 -5.80 4.91 11.13
C THR A 15 -4.54 4.89 11.96
N SER A 16 -3.92 6.05 12.12
CA SER A 16 -2.80 6.24 13.05
C SER A 16 -2.83 7.64 13.61
N VAL A 17 -2.52 7.72 14.91
CA VAL A 17 -2.39 9.00 15.62
C VAL A 17 -0.91 9.31 15.74
N TYR A 18 -0.53 10.50 15.32
CA TYR A 18 0.83 10.99 15.32
C TYR A 18 0.95 12.20 16.21
N ARG A 19 2.06 12.31 16.93
CA ARG A 19 2.47 13.52 17.63
C ARG A 19 3.69 14.10 16.95
N SER A 20 3.57 15.32 16.44
CA SER A 20 4.72 16.06 15.92
C SER A 20 5.74 16.30 17.05
N SER A 21 7.01 16.26 16.68
CA SER A 21 8.17 16.59 17.49
C SER A 21 9.05 17.58 16.72
N LYS A 22 10.03 18.20 17.40
CA LYS A 22 10.94 19.15 16.76
C LYS A 22 11.61 18.54 15.50
N LYS A 23 11.85 19.37 14.49
CA LYS A 23 12.60 19.04 13.24
C LYS A 23 11.94 18.01 12.30
N ASN A 24 10.66 18.18 11.92
CA ASN A 24 9.95 17.32 10.96
C ASN A 24 9.91 15.83 11.33
N ARG A 25 9.95 15.52 12.63
CA ARG A 25 9.85 14.15 13.14
C ARG A 25 8.51 13.97 13.83
N PHE A 26 7.96 12.78 13.79
CA PHE A 26 6.76 12.44 14.55
C PHE A 26 6.92 11.10 15.26
N LYS A 27 6.13 10.93 16.33
CA LYS A 27 5.95 9.66 17.01
C LYS A 27 4.55 9.15 16.74
N THR A 28 4.42 7.91 16.31
CA THR A 28 3.14 7.20 16.29
C THR A 28 2.73 6.90 17.73
N LEU A 29 1.56 7.39 18.13
CA LEU A 29 0.96 7.14 19.44
C LEU A 29 0.12 5.86 19.42
N ASP A 30 -0.65 5.65 18.37
CA ASP A 30 -1.48 4.45 18.20
C ASP A 30 -1.76 4.17 16.72
N ARG A 31 -2.16 2.95 16.41
CA ARG A 31 -2.54 2.50 15.08
C ARG A 31 -3.67 1.48 15.15
N TRP A 32 -4.66 1.65 14.29
CA TRP A 32 -5.73 0.67 14.12
C TRP A 32 -5.92 0.33 12.65
N ARG A 33 -6.51 -0.84 12.42
CA ARG A 33 -6.86 -1.34 11.10
C ARG A 33 -8.15 -2.12 11.23
N GLU A 34 -9.06 -1.88 10.30
CA GLU A 34 -10.25 -2.71 10.10
C GLU A 34 -10.21 -3.18 8.64
N PRO A 35 -10.34 -4.49 8.38
CA PRO A 35 -10.45 -5.00 7.01
C PRO A 35 -11.74 -4.47 6.37
N VAL A 36 -11.66 -4.05 5.11
CA VAL A 36 -12.81 -3.73 4.25
C VAL A 36 -12.46 -4.22 2.85
N ARG A 37 -13.40 -4.83 2.13
CA ARG A 37 -13.09 -5.48 0.84
C ARG A 37 -13.53 -4.63 -0.37
N LEU A 38 -13.27 -3.32 -0.32
CA LEU A 38 -13.70 -2.37 -1.36
C LEU A 38 -13.13 -2.73 -2.74
N GLY A 39 -11.85 -3.12 -2.80
CA GLY A 39 -11.16 -3.41 -4.05
C GLY A 39 -11.79 -4.54 -4.87
N LYS A 40 -12.43 -5.51 -4.22
CA LYS A 40 -13.07 -6.64 -4.91
C LYS A 40 -14.27 -6.18 -5.74
N SER A 41 -15.16 -5.38 -5.15
CA SER A 41 -16.31 -4.81 -5.87
C SER A 41 -15.85 -3.88 -7.00
N ILE A 42 -14.81 -3.09 -6.75
CA ILE A 42 -14.24 -2.19 -7.76
C ILE A 42 -13.64 -2.95 -8.94
N ALA A 43 -12.96 -4.07 -8.69
CA ALA A 43 -12.42 -4.92 -9.74
C ALA A 43 -13.52 -5.55 -10.61
N GLN A 44 -14.69 -5.85 -10.04
CA GLN A 44 -15.79 -6.52 -10.74
C GLN A 44 -16.75 -5.57 -11.46
N SER A 45 -17.20 -4.50 -10.79
CA SER A 45 -18.30 -3.65 -11.28
C SER A 45 -17.93 -2.17 -11.41
N ARG A 46 -16.76 -1.76 -10.90
CA ARG A 46 -16.39 -0.34 -10.72
C ARG A 46 -17.37 0.46 -9.86
N LEU A 47 -18.17 -0.22 -9.03
CA LEU A 47 -19.15 0.38 -8.13
C LEU A 47 -18.92 -0.10 -6.69
N LEU A 48 -19.12 0.80 -5.74
CA LEU A 48 -19.24 0.48 -4.31
C LEU A 48 -20.67 0.01 -4.04
N THR A 49 -20.83 -1.08 -3.29
CA THR A 49 -22.16 -1.52 -2.83
C THR A 49 -22.64 -0.67 -1.65
N ASN A 50 -23.96 -0.64 -1.41
CA ASN A 50 -24.51 0.06 -0.24
C ASN A 50 -23.95 -0.50 1.07
N GLU A 51 -23.86 -1.83 1.18
CA GLU A 51 -23.25 -2.52 2.32
C GLU A 51 -21.81 -2.05 2.58
N GLN A 52 -21.01 -1.88 1.52
CA GLN A 52 -19.63 -1.38 1.65
C GLN A 52 -19.55 0.07 2.10
N ILE A 53 -20.48 0.91 1.65
CA ILE A 53 -20.58 2.30 2.10
C ILE A 53 -20.96 2.33 3.59
N GLU A 54 -21.96 1.54 4.00
CA GLU A 54 -22.38 1.42 5.40
C GLU A 54 -21.28 0.87 6.30
N GLU A 55 -20.58 -0.19 5.87
CA GLU A 55 -19.43 -0.76 6.59
C GLU A 55 -18.31 0.27 6.74
N THR A 56 -18.01 1.03 5.67
CA THR A 56 -17.02 2.10 5.70
C THR A 56 -17.39 3.16 6.73
N ILE A 57 -18.64 3.62 6.75
CA ILE A 57 -19.13 4.62 7.71
C ILE A 57 -19.05 4.07 9.15
N ALA A 58 -19.45 2.82 9.38
CA ALA A 58 -19.37 2.19 10.69
C ALA A 58 -17.93 2.13 11.22
N VAL A 59 -16.97 1.77 10.37
CA VAL A 59 -15.54 1.78 10.70
C VAL A 59 -15.03 3.19 11.01
N LEU A 60 -15.44 4.20 10.23
CA LEU A 60 -15.08 5.59 10.48
C LEU A 60 -15.59 6.08 11.84
N LYS A 61 -16.86 5.83 12.17
CA LYS A 61 -17.45 6.16 13.49
C LYS A 61 -16.66 5.49 14.62
N LYS A 62 -16.33 4.20 14.47
CA LYS A 62 -15.49 3.44 15.43
C LYS A 62 -14.10 4.07 15.60
N PHE A 63 -13.48 4.56 14.52
CA PHE A 63 -12.19 5.25 14.61
C PHE A 63 -12.31 6.64 15.23
N GLN A 64 -13.37 7.41 14.99
CA GLN A 64 -13.59 8.70 15.64
C GLN A 64 -13.61 8.55 17.17
N THR A 65 -14.41 7.62 17.70
CA THR A 65 -14.46 7.34 19.16
C THR A 65 -13.08 6.96 19.72
N ARG A 66 -12.27 6.21 18.96
CA ARG A 66 -10.91 5.85 19.39
C ARG A 66 -9.96 7.05 19.39
N ILE A 67 -10.07 7.92 18.38
CA ILE A 67 -9.25 9.11 18.17
C ILE A 67 -9.54 10.19 19.23
N GLU A 68 -10.79 10.35 19.66
CA GLU A 68 -11.20 11.32 20.68
C GLU A 68 -10.36 11.25 21.95
N ARG A 69 -10.01 10.03 22.39
CA ARG A 69 -9.16 9.78 23.58
C ARG A 69 -7.76 10.37 23.48
N TYR A 70 -7.31 10.70 22.28
CA TYR A 70 -5.98 11.28 22.05
C TYR A 70 -5.98 12.81 22.04
N HIS A 71 -7.16 13.47 22.04
CA HIS A 71 -7.31 14.92 21.89
C HIS A 71 -6.44 15.44 20.74
N VAL A 72 -6.72 14.94 19.53
CA VAL A 72 -5.97 15.34 18.33
C VAL A 72 -6.38 16.75 17.90
N ASP A 73 -5.43 17.52 17.37
CA ASP A 73 -5.69 18.88 16.87
C ASP A 73 -6.35 18.84 15.49
N ARG A 74 -6.11 17.78 14.72
CA ARG A 74 -6.67 17.58 13.39
C ARG A 74 -6.85 16.09 13.07
N THR A 75 -7.89 15.79 12.30
CA THR A 75 -8.11 14.49 11.67
C THR A 75 -8.13 14.68 10.16
N SER A 76 -7.27 13.97 9.44
CA SER A 76 -7.32 13.86 7.98
C SER A 76 -7.92 12.52 7.59
N LEU A 77 -8.85 12.53 6.64
CA LEU A 77 -9.42 11.33 6.04
C LEU A 77 -9.07 11.31 4.56
N ILE A 78 -8.28 10.33 4.15
CA ILE A 78 -7.85 10.15 2.76
C ILE A 78 -8.35 8.82 2.20
N ALA A 79 -8.60 8.74 0.89
CA ALA A 79 -8.85 7.49 0.19
C ALA A 79 -7.95 7.32 -1.05
N THR A 80 -7.59 6.07 -1.34
CA THR A 80 -6.70 5.70 -2.44
C THR A 80 -7.45 5.04 -3.60
N ALA A 81 -6.76 4.20 -4.38
CA ALA A 81 -7.19 3.63 -5.64
C ALA A 81 -8.62 3.06 -5.68
N ALA A 82 -9.07 2.32 -4.65
CA ALA A 82 -10.40 1.70 -4.71
C ALA A 82 -11.53 2.73 -4.79
N VAL A 83 -11.49 3.77 -3.96
CA VAL A 83 -12.51 4.84 -3.99
C VAL A 83 -12.34 5.69 -5.25
N ARG A 84 -11.09 6.06 -5.60
CA ARG A 84 -10.77 6.83 -6.82
C ARG A 84 -11.29 6.17 -8.10
N MET A 85 -11.30 4.84 -8.15
CA MET A 85 -11.77 4.07 -9.30
C MET A 85 -13.30 3.86 -9.32
N ALA A 86 -14.00 4.11 -8.21
CA ALA A 86 -15.44 3.91 -8.12
C ALA A 86 -16.21 4.94 -8.93
N LYS A 87 -17.08 4.50 -9.84
CA LYS A 87 -17.96 5.40 -10.62
C LYS A 87 -18.95 6.16 -9.73
N ASN A 88 -19.30 5.59 -8.58
CA ASN A 88 -20.21 6.19 -7.59
C ASN A 88 -19.47 6.73 -6.35
N GLN A 89 -18.21 7.14 -6.47
CA GLN A 89 -17.43 7.68 -5.33
C GLN A 89 -18.12 8.85 -4.62
N GLU A 90 -18.88 9.69 -5.35
CA GLU A 90 -19.64 10.81 -4.78
C GLU A 90 -20.67 10.37 -3.73
N GLN A 91 -21.25 9.17 -3.89
CA GLN A 91 -22.18 8.61 -2.90
C GLN A 91 -21.45 8.35 -1.57
N LEU A 92 -20.23 7.80 -1.63
CA LEU A 92 -19.42 7.60 -0.44
C LEU A 92 -18.99 8.94 0.19
N ILE A 93 -18.52 9.90 -0.62
CA ILE A 93 -18.11 11.24 -0.14
C ILE A 93 -19.26 11.90 0.62
N PHE A 94 -20.45 11.94 0.01
CA PHE A 94 -21.64 12.53 0.62
C PHE A 94 -22.04 11.81 1.91
N ALA A 95 -22.10 10.48 1.88
CA ALA A 95 -22.52 9.70 3.04
C ALA A 95 -21.52 9.84 4.21
N VAL A 96 -20.21 9.85 3.92
CA VAL A 96 -19.16 10.07 4.92
C VAL A 96 -19.32 11.45 5.58
N LEU A 97 -19.48 12.50 4.77
CA LEU A 97 -19.65 13.86 5.30
C LEU A 97 -20.91 13.97 6.16
N LYS A 98 -22.03 13.44 5.67
CA LYS A 98 -23.33 13.47 6.37
C LYS A 98 -23.29 12.72 7.70
N GLU A 99 -22.72 11.51 7.71
CA GLU A 99 -22.81 10.59 8.85
C GLU A 99 -21.69 10.76 9.88
N THR A 100 -20.56 11.36 9.50
CA THR A 100 -19.37 11.46 10.36
C THR A 100 -18.85 12.89 10.52
N GLY A 101 -19.27 13.82 9.66
CA GLY A 101 -18.70 15.16 9.58
C GLY A 101 -17.28 15.22 9.02
N LEU A 102 -16.67 14.08 8.65
CA LEU A 102 -15.33 14.04 8.07
C LEU A 102 -15.37 14.43 6.59
N GLN A 103 -14.42 15.26 6.17
CA GLN A 103 -14.19 15.55 4.77
C GLN A 103 -13.27 14.47 4.19
N LEU A 104 -13.78 13.73 3.21
CA LEU A 104 -13.02 12.70 2.50
C LEU A 104 -12.22 13.32 1.35
N GLU A 105 -10.89 13.26 1.45
CA GLU A 105 -9.97 13.65 0.39
C GLU A 105 -9.56 12.41 -0.43
N ILE A 106 -9.86 12.38 -1.72
CA ILE A 106 -9.39 11.31 -2.60
C ILE A 106 -8.03 11.73 -3.15
N ILE A 107 -6.97 11.02 -2.75
CA ILE A 107 -5.63 11.31 -3.27
C ILE A 107 -5.52 10.78 -4.69
N ASN A 108 -4.93 11.58 -5.58
CA ASN A 108 -4.69 11.16 -6.95
C ASN A 108 -3.43 10.26 -7.04
N GLU A 109 -3.20 9.71 -8.23
CA GLU A 109 -2.11 8.77 -8.51
C GLU A 109 -0.73 9.40 -8.30
N GLN A 110 -0.55 10.66 -8.70
CA GLN A 110 0.71 11.38 -8.55
C GLN A 110 0.98 11.70 -7.08
N GLU A 111 -0.06 12.03 -6.31
CA GLU A 111 0.04 12.27 -4.87
C GLU A 111 0.40 11.00 -4.11
N GLU A 112 -0.21 9.87 -4.44
CA GLU A 112 0.08 8.57 -3.82
C GLU A 112 1.55 8.18 -4.03
N ALA A 113 2.01 8.22 -5.29
CA ALA A 113 3.40 7.97 -5.66
C ALA A 113 4.38 8.98 -5.01
N TYR A 114 3.96 10.25 -4.89
CA TYR A 114 4.75 11.28 -4.22
C TYR A 114 4.85 11.03 -2.71
N TYR A 115 3.77 10.63 -2.05
CA TYR A 115 3.80 10.33 -0.62
C TYR A 115 4.65 9.11 -0.30
N ASP A 116 4.63 8.06 -1.12
CA ASP A 116 5.57 6.94 -0.99
C ASP A 116 7.03 7.40 -1.09
N TYR A 117 7.32 8.25 -2.07
CA TYR A 117 8.63 8.88 -2.19
C TYR A 117 9.02 9.69 -0.95
N VAL A 118 8.11 10.52 -0.42
CA VAL A 118 8.35 11.30 0.80
C VAL A 118 8.62 10.38 1.99
N ALA A 119 7.89 9.27 2.12
CA ALA A 119 8.09 8.30 3.18
C ALA A 119 9.49 7.66 3.10
N VAL A 120 9.89 7.19 1.92
CA VAL A 120 11.22 6.59 1.70
C VAL A 120 12.33 7.61 1.93
N ARG A 121 12.23 8.80 1.33
CA ARG A 121 13.23 9.88 1.51
C ARG A 121 13.40 10.27 2.97
N SER A 122 12.32 10.29 3.75
CA SER A 122 12.35 10.75 5.14
C SER A 122 12.85 9.68 6.12
N THR A 123 12.80 8.41 5.74
CA THR A 123 13.07 7.29 6.66
C THR A 123 14.28 6.43 6.26
N MET A 124 14.71 6.50 5.00
CA MET A 124 15.78 5.66 4.46
C MET A 124 16.92 6.53 3.91
N ARG A 125 18.17 6.11 4.18
CA ARG A 125 19.38 6.77 3.65
C ARG A 125 19.69 6.28 2.24
N ILE A 126 18.76 6.47 1.31
CA ILE A 126 18.85 6.06 -0.10
C ILE A 126 18.54 7.28 -0.96
N LYS A 127 19.46 7.63 -1.86
CA LYS A 127 19.29 8.79 -2.76
C LYS A 127 18.69 8.41 -4.11
N ASP A 128 19.11 7.26 -4.62
CA ASP A 128 18.70 6.73 -5.91
C ASP A 128 17.87 5.48 -5.63
N ALA A 129 16.55 5.60 -5.80
CA ALA A 129 15.61 4.58 -5.39
C ALA A 129 14.55 4.37 -6.48
N LEU A 130 14.31 3.11 -6.82
CA LEU A 130 13.10 2.69 -7.51
C LEU A 130 12.12 2.21 -6.44
N ILE A 131 11.09 3.00 -6.20
CA ILE A 131 10.12 2.84 -5.11
C ILE A 131 8.88 2.18 -5.69
N VAL A 132 8.48 1.04 -5.12
CA VAL A 132 7.36 0.23 -5.60
C VAL A 132 6.42 -0.08 -4.44
N ASP A 133 5.19 0.44 -4.49
CA ASP A 133 4.09 0.03 -3.62
C ASP A 133 3.10 -0.81 -4.42
N VAL A 134 2.80 -2.02 -3.93
CA VAL A 134 1.78 -2.89 -4.53
C VAL A 134 0.58 -2.92 -3.59
N GLY A 135 -0.40 -2.09 -3.95
CA GLY A 135 -1.69 -2.00 -3.32
C GLY A 135 -2.65 -3.12 -3.76
N GLY A 136 -3.91 -2.99 -3.33
CA GLY A 136 -4.97 -3.91 -3.72
C GLY A 136 -5.48 -3.63 -5.13
N GLY A 137 -5.78 -2.36 -5.44
CA GLY A 137 -6.34 -1.94 -6.73
C GLY A 137 -5.35 -1.37 -7.73
N SER A 138 -4.21 -0.86 -7.27
CA SER A 138 -3.15 -0.27 -8.10
C SER A 138 -1.77 -0.66 -7.58
N SER A 139 -0.74 -0.30 -8.35
CA SER A 139 0.64 -0.30 -7.91
C SER A 139 1.30 1.01 -8.30
N GLU A 140 2.00 1.63 -7.36
CA GLU A 140 2.71 2.88 -7.55
C GLU A 140 4.19 2.59 -7.80
N ILE A 141 4.75 3.22 -8.84
CA ILE A 141 6.15 3.08 -9.22
C ILE A 141 6.76 4.47 -9.36
N SER A 142 7.82 4.72 -8.60
CA SER A 142 8.50 6.01 -8.53
C SER A 142 10.00 5.84 -8.68
N LEU A 143 10.65 6.70 -9.48
CA LEU A 143 12.10 6.81 -9.55
C LEU A 143 12.56 8.09 -8.86
N ALA A 144 13.35 7.95 -7.81
CA ALA A 144 14.11 9.05 -7.22
C ALA A 144 15.57 8.97 -7.68
N LYS A 145 16.15 10.10 -8.09
CA LYS A 145 17.58 10.25 -8.39
C LYS A 145 18.15 11.48 -7.71
N LYS A 146 19.32 11.34 -7.12
CA LYS A 146 20.00 12.37 -6.30
C LYS A 146 19.08 12.91 -5.21
N GLY A 147 18.23 12.05 -4.63
CA GLY A 147 17.28 12.40 -3.58
C GLY A 147 16.09 13.25 -4.04
N ARG A 148 15.81 13.31 -5.34
CA ARG A 148 14.66 14.02 -5.93
C ARG A 148 13.81 13.06 -6.75
N LEU A 149 12.48 13.15 -6.63
CA LEU A 149 11.55 12.42 -7.48
C LEU A 149 11.73 12.85 -8.95
N LYS A 150 11.88 11.88 -9.85
CA LYS A 150 12.04 12.07 -11.30
C LYS A 150 10.84 11.57 -12.07
N HIS A 151 10.37 10.40 -11.70
CA HIS A 151 9.15 9.80 -12.23
C HIS A 151 8.32 9.29 -11.06
N GLY A 152 7.01 9.35 -11.19
CA GLY A 152 6.06 8.77 -10.25
C GLY A 152 4.75 8.55 -10.99
N LEU A 153 4.26 7.33 -10.98
CA LEU A 153 3.00 6.95 -11.62
C LEU A 153 2.31 5.83 -10.84
N SER A 154 1.02 5.69 -11.11
CA SER A 154 0.24 4.54 -10.67
C SER A 154 -0.14 3.73 -11.91
N ILE A 155 0.04 2.41 -11.85
CA ILE A 155 -0.54 1.49 -12.82
C ILE A 155 -1.80 0.88 -12.22
N PRO A 156 -2.91 0.76 -12.97
CA PRO A 156 -4.19 0.27 -12.48
C PRO A 156 -4.21 -1.26 -12.37
N ILE A 157 -3.14 -1.85 -11.83
CA ILE A 157 -3.02 -3.27 -11.49
C ILE A 157 -2.52 -3.39 -10.06
N GLY A 158 -3.30 -4.03 -9.21
CA GLY A 158 -2.93 -4.37 -7.84
C GLY A 158 -3.13 -5.85 -7.53
N ALA A 159 -2.81 -6.24 -6.30
CA ALA A 159 -2.87 -7.63 -5.86
C ALA A 159 -4.28 -8.23 -6.00
N ILE A 160 -5.34 -7.45 -5.72
CA ILE A 160 -6.73 -7.92 -5.85
C ILE A 160 -7.08 -8.12 -7.33
N SER A 161 -6.80 -7.13 -8.18
CA SER A 161 -7.17 -7.21 -9.60
C SER A 161 -6.46 -8.37 -10.31
N ILE A 162 -5.17 -8.62 -10.01
CA ILE A 162 -4.45 -9.75 -10.60
C ILE A 162 -5.00 -11.08 -10.08
N SER A 163 -5.25 -11.17 -8.78
CA SER A 163 -5.79 -12.39 -8.19
C SER A 163 -7.17 -12.75 -8.73
N ASP A 164 -8.10 -11.80 -8.73
CA ASP A 164 -9.50 -12.03 -9.12
C ASP A 164 -9.64 -12.29 -10.63
N LEU A 165 -8.92 -11.53 -11.47
CA LEU A 165 -9.09 -11.62 -12.93
C LEU A 165 -8.33 -12.79 -13.55
N TYR A 166 -7.16 -13.16 -13.00
CA TYR A 166 -6.27 -14.12 -13.64
C TYR A 166 -6.01 -15.37 -12.80
N LEU A 167 -6.03 -15.28 -11.47
CA LEU A 167 -5.57 -16.34 -10.56
C LEU A 167 -6.72 -17.01 -9.78
N ALA A 168 -7.81 -17.34 -10.49
CA ALA A 168 -9.05 -17.81 -9.87
C ALA A 168 -9.10 -19.29 -9.47
N SER A 169 -8.18 -20.15 -9.93
CA SER A 169 -8.19 -21.58 -9.58
C SER A 169 -7.43 -21.87 -8.27
N ASP A 170 -7.69 -23.01 -7.64
CA ASP A 170 -6.93 -23.43 -6.46
C ASP A 170 -6.60 -24.93 -6.54
N PRO A 171 -5.34 -25.33 -6.77
CA PRO A 171 -4.16 -24.48 -7.03
C PRO A 171 -4.19 -23.78 -8.40
N ILE A 172 -3.27 -22.84 -8.60
CA ILE A 172 -3.21 -22.00 -9.81
C ILE A 172 -2.73 -22.80 -11.03
N LYS A 173 -3.47 -22.73 -12.13
CA LYS A 173 -3.08 -23.35 -13.40
C LYS A 173 -1.96 -22.56 -14.10
N SER A 174 -1.10 -23.26 -14.85
CA SER A 174 0.02 -22.66 -15.58
C SER A 174 -0.42 -21.59 -16.60
N GLU A 175 -1.50 -21.82 -17.34
CA GLU A 175 -2.02 -20.87 -18.33
C GLU A 175 -2.54 -19.58 -17.69
N GLN A 176 -3.15 -19.67 -16.49
CA GLN A 176 -3.56 -18.51 -15.71
C GLN A 176 -2.37 -17.68 -15.25
N LEU A 177 -1.30 -18.34 -14.80
CA LEU A 177 -0.06 -17.65 -14.45
C LEU A 177 0.57 -16.94 -15.66
N LYS A 178 0.60 -17.58 -16.84
CA LYS A 178 1.09 -16.96 -18.08
C LYS A 178 0.26 -15.74 -18.46
N ALA A 179 -1.07 -15.84 -18.39
CA ALA A 179 -1.97 -14.73 -18.68
C ALA A 179 -1.77 -13.56 -17.71
N ALA A 180 -1.63 -13.83 -16.41
CA ALA A 180 -1.34 -12.81 -15.39
C ALA A 180 -0.01 -12.10 -15.67
N LYS A 181 1.06 -12.85 -15.97
CA LYS A 181 2.37 -12.28 -16.33
C LYS A 181 2.30 -11.40 -17.56
N ARG A 182 1.61 -11.84 -18.62
CA ARG A 182 1.40 -11.03 -19.83
C ARG A 182 0.68 -9.74 -19.48
N ALA A 183 -0.43 -9.83 -18.76
CA ALA A 183 -1.20 -8.66 -18.35
C ALA A 183 -0.33 -7.67 -17.57
N ILE A 184 0.50 -8.12 -16.63
CA ILE A 184 1.42 -7.24 -15.89
C ILE A 184 2.44 -6.60 -16.84
N ASN A 185 3.12 -7.40 -17.67
CA ASN A 185 4.16 -6.92 -18.58
C ASN A 185 3.65 -5.88 -19.58
N ASP A 186 2.45 -6.06 -20.14
CA ASP A 186 1.84 -5.08 -21.05
C ASP A 186 1.74 -3.67 -20.42
N ARG A 187 1.54 -3.58 -19.09
CA ARG A 187 1.48 -2.29 -18.36
C ARG A 187 2.86 -1.79 -17.96
N LEU A 188 3.89 -2.61 -18.00
CA LEU A 188 5.26 -2.25 -17.65
C LEU A 188 6.11 -1.87 -18.87
N ASP A 189 5.74 -2.33 -20.08
CA ASP A 189 6.59 -2.22 -21.27
C ASP A 189 6.87 -0.78 -21.72
N HIS A 190 6.03 0.18 -21.36
CA HIS A 190 6.27 1.60 -21.66
C HIS A 190 7.16 2.31 -20.62
N LEU A 191 7.55 1.62 -19.54
CA LEU A 191 8.29 2.19 -18.41
C LEU A 191 9.80 1.98 -18.55
N ASN A 192 10.37 2.48 -19.65
CA ASN A 192 11.79 2.29 -20.00
C ASN A 192 12.78 2.83 -18.95
N TRP A 193 12.33 3.72 -18.07
CA TRP A 193 13.14 4.31 -17.00
C TRP A 193 13.36 3.37 -15.81
N MET A 194 12.68 2.22 -15.73
CA MET A 194 12.86 1.24 -14.64
C MET A 194 14.24 0.54 -14.67
N GLY A 195 14.94 0.56 -15.81
CA GLY A 195 16.30 0.07 -15.94
C GLY A 195 17.38 0.98 -15.32
N ALA A 196 17.00 2.12 -14.72
CA ALA A 196 17.95 3.01 -14.09
C ALA A 196 18.68 2.35 -12.90
N ASP A 197 19.97 2.62 -12.76
CA ASP A 197 20.74 2.19 -11.59
C ASP A 197 20.22 2.91 -10.34
N ALA A 198 19.46 2.18 -9.52
CA ALA A 198 18.79 2.64 -8.32
C ALA A 198 18.46 1.44 -7.41
N THR A 199 18.46 1.66 -6.10
CA THR A 199 18.04 0.62 -5.15
C THR A 199 16.55 0.36 -5.27
N PHE A 200 16.14 -0.90 -5.47
CA PHE A 200 14.74 -1.28 -5.40
C PHE A 200 14.24 -1.21 -3.95
N VAL A 201 13.30 -0.30 -3.69
CA VAL A 201 12.65 -0.11 -2.40
C VAL A 201 11.20 -0.52 -2.53
N GLY A 202 10.80 -1.48 -1.70
CA GLY A 202 9.47 -2.05 -1.76
C GLY A 202 8.60 -1.70 -0.55
N LEU A 203 7.33 -1.42 -0.79
CA LEU A 203 6.36 -0.92 0.17
C LEU A 203 5.11 -1.82 0.23
N GLY A 204 4.13 -1.40 1.02
CA GLY A 204 2.81 -2.02 1.01
C GLY A 204 2.67 -3.29 1.85
N GLY A 205 1.42 -3.75 1.92
CA GLY A 205 1.04 -4.91 2.73
C GLY A 205 1.60 -6.23 2.21
N THR A 206 1.72 -6.38 0.89
CA THR A 206 2.26 -7.57 0.23
C THR A 206 3.71 -7.79 0.64
N LEU A 207 4.59 -6.80 0.42
CA LEU A 207 5.99 -6.94 0.80
C LEU A 207 6.20 -7.02 2.29
N ARG A 208 5.36 -6.37 3.11
CA ARG A 208 5.40 -6.55 4.55
C ARG A 208 5.21 -8.01 4.95
N ALA A 209 4.21 -8.68 4.36
CA ALA A 209 3.93 -10.08 4.64
C ALA A 209 5.06 -10.99 4.15
N VAL A 210 5.51 -10.82 2.90
CA VAL A 210 6.64 -11.57 2.32
C VAL A 210 7.90 -11.40 3.16
N THR A 211 8.28 -10.16 3.47
CA THR A 211 9.47 -9.85 4.27
C THR A 211 9.34 -10.47 5.67
N SER A 212 8.16 -10.43 6.29
CA SER A 212 7.93 -11.03 7.59
C SER A 212 8.07 -12.56 7.55
N ILE A 213 7.51 -13.24 6.54
CA ILE A 213 7.64 -14.69 6.36
C ILE A 213 9.12 -15.08 6.21
N LEU A 214 9.84 -14.38 5.33
CA LEU A 214 11.25 -14.67 5.03
C LEU A 214 12.21 -14.32 6.17
N ASN A 215 11.81 -13.45 7.12
CA ASN A 215 12.62 -13.07 8.27
C ASN A 215 12.22 -13.76 9.59
N ARG A 216 11.31 -14.75 9.57
CA ARG A 216 10.81 -15.42 10.79
C ARG A 216 11.90 -15.98 11.70
N GLU A 217 12.96 -16.53 11.11
CA GLU A 217 14.07 -17.16 11.86
C GLU A 217 15.05 -16.12 12.44
N ASN A 218 15.02 -14.89 11.92
CA ASN A 218 15.95 -13.83 12.31
C ASN A 218 15.43 -13.06 13.54
N LYS A 219 15.44 -13.72 14.71
CA LYS A 219 15.00 -13.17 16.00
C LYS A 219 15.75 -11.90 16.45
N LYS A 220 16.85 -11.51 15.77
CA LYS A 220 17.68 -10.37 16.15
C LYS A 220 17.14 -9.01 15.65
N LYS A 221 16.32 -8.99 14.59
CA LYS A 221 15.78 -7.73 14.04
C LYS A 221 14.52 -7.28 14.78
N LYS A 222 14.60 -6.12 15.45
CA LYS A 222 13.46 -5.46 16.11
C LYS A 222 12.43 -4.87 15.13
N THR A 223 12.81 -4.66 13.88
CA THR A 223 11.96 -4.04 12.84
C THR A 223 12.22 -4.65 11.48
N LEU A 224 11.17 -4.78 10.68
CA LEU A 224 11.28 -5.19 9.27
C LEU A 224 11.82 -4.07 8.38
N HIS A 225 11.70 -2.80 8.80
CA HIS A 225 12.19 -1.66 8.01
C HIS A 225 13.70 -1.77 7.71
N ASN A 226 14.09 -1.50 6.46
CA ASN A 226 15.43 -1.74 5.92
C ASN A 226 15.85 -3.21 5.84
N SER A 227 14.93 -4.17 6.01
CA SER A 227 15.26 -5.55 5.70
C SER A 227 15.44 -5.71 4.19
N VAL A 228 16.37 -6.58 3.84
CA VAL A 228 16.70 -6.93 2.47
C VAL A 228 16.20 -8.34 2.23
N ILE A 229 15.54 -8.55 1.10
CA ILE A 229 15.12 -9.85 0.59
C ILE A 229 15.63 -9.99 -0.85
N THR A 230 16.15 -11.14 -1.23
CA THR A 230 16.64 -11.37 -2.60
C THR A 230 15.51 -11.82 -3.53
N VAL A 231 15.72 -11.65 -4.83
CA VAL A 231 14.80 -12.19 -5.86
C VAL A 231 14.62 -13.69 -5.68
N ASP A 232 15.70 -14.45 -5.44
CA ASP A 232 15.63 -15.89 -5.23
C ASP A 232 14.76 -16.29 -4.03
N GLN A 233 14.80 -15.50 -2.94
CA GLN A 233 13.95 -15.74 -1.77
C GLN A 233 12.47 -15.50 -2.09
N ILE A 234 12.16 -14.46 -2.88
CA ILE A 234 10.80 -14.15 -3.31
C ILE A 234 10.29 -15.25 -4.24
N ASP A 235 11.09 -15.66 -5.22
CA ASP A 235 10.72 -16.70 -6.18
C ASP A 235 10.56 -18.06 -5.49
N GLY A 236 11.43 -18.39 -4.53
CA GLY A 236 11.29 -19.58 -3.69
C GLY A 236 9.98 -19.58 -2.90
N LEU A 237 9.65 -18.47 -2.24
CA LEU A 237 8.38 -18.33 -1.51
C LEU A 237 7.18 -18.39 -2.46
N PHE A 238 7.24 -17.74 -3.62
CA PHE A 238 6.17 -17.77 -4.61
C PHE A 238 5.90 -19.20 -5.08
N ASN A 239 6.97 -19.95 -5.42
CA ASN A 239 6.89 -21.35 -5.82
C ASN A 239 6.31 -22.23 -4.71
N GLN A 240 6.62 -21.97 -3.44
CA GLN A 240 5.98 -22.68 -2.33
C GLN A 240 4.48 -22.38 -2.25
N LEU A 241 4.09 -21.11 -2.35
CA LEU A 241 2.71 -20.66 -2.14
C LEU A 241 1.79 -21.02 -3.31
N ILE A 242 2.27 -21.00 -4.55
CA ILE A 242 1.45 -21.26 -5.74
C ILE A 242 0.95 -22.72 -5.83
N HIS A 243 1.71 -23.66 -5.28
CA HIS A 243 1.35 -25.08 -5.21
C HIS A 243 0.55 -25.46 -3.95
N SER A 244 0.33 -24.51 -3.04
CA SER A 244 -0.51 -24.71 -1.86
C SER A 244 -1.97 -24.35 -2.14
N SER A 245 -2.92 -24.91 -1.39
CA SER A 245 -4.32 -24.49 -1.43
C SER A 245 -4.51 -23.17 -0.70
N MET A 246 -5.61 -22.47 -0.99
CA MET A 246 -6.01 -21.25 -0.30
C MET A 246 -6.18 -21.48 1.20
N GLU A 247 -6.75 -22.63 1.59
CA GLU A 247 -6.86 -23.06 2.98
C GLU A 247 -5.48 -23.14 3.66
N LYS A 248 -4.51 -23.83 3.03
CA LYS A 248 -3.13 -23.91 3.54
C LYS A 248 -2.48 -22.53 3.67
N ARG A 249 -2.69 -21.62 2.70
CA ARG A 249 -2.21 -20.24 2.78
C ARG A 249 -2.84 -19.48 3.94
N SER A 250 -4.10 -19.73 4.26
CA SER A 250 -4.82 -19.04 5.34
C SER A 250 -4.23 -19.33 6.74
N HIS A 251 -3.62 -20.50 6.92
CA HIS A 251 -2.91 -20.88 8.15
C HIS A 251 -1.54 -20.20 8.33
N ILE A 252 -1.03 -19.50 7.31
CA ILE A 252 0.20 -18.71 7.43
C ILE A 252 -0.13 -17.43 8.21
N LYS A 253 0.43 -17.30 9.42
CA LYS A 253 0.16 -16.19 10.35
C LYS A 253 0.20 -14.78 9.73
N GLU A 254 1.13 -14.50 8.83
CA GLU A 254 1.31 -13.19 8.17
C GLU A 254 0.27 -12.93 7.08
N LEU A 255 -0.49 -13.96 6.69
CA LEU A 255 -1.51 -13.92 5.65
C LEU A 255 -2.94 -14.08 6.19
N SER A 256 -3.09 -14.32 7.51
CA SER A 256 -4.36 -14.73 8.13
C SER A 256 -5.47 -13.66 8.14
N ASP A 257 -5.18 -12.43 7.69
CA ASP A 257 -6.12 -11.30 7.66
C ASP A 257 -6.85 -11.15 6.30
N GLY A 258 -7.07 -12.25 5.59
CA GLY A 258 -7.63 -12.27 4.23
C GLY A 258 -6.59 -12.05 3.13
N ARG A 259 -5.33 -11.74 3.48
CA ARG A 259 -4.25 -11.55 2.49
C ARG A 259 -3.90 -12.83 1.74
N TYR A 260 -4.19 -14.01 2.32
CA TYR A 260 -3.98 -15.30 1.67
C TYR A 260 -4.70 -15.45 0.31
N GLU A 261 -5.78 -14.69 0.06
CA GLU A 261 -6.52 -14.67 -1.20
C GLU A 261 -5.76 -13.93 -2.31
N VAL A 262 -5.00 -12.89 -1.94
CA VAL A 262 -4.42 -11.92 -2.89
C VAL A 262 -2.89 -11.93 -2.92
N ILE A 263 -2.25 -12.69 -2.03
CA ILE A 263 -0.78 -12.68 -1.88
C ILE A 263 -0.05 -13.11 -3.15
N LEU A 264 -0.59 -14.08 -3.90
CA LEU A 264 0.04 -14.56 -5.13
C LEU A 264 0.04 -13.48 -6.21
N GLY A 265 -1.08 -12.77 -6.40
CA GLY A 265 -1.16 -11.65 -7.34
C GLY A 265 -0.19 -10.54 -6.96
N GLY A 266 -0.10 -10.20 -5.67
CA GLY A 266 0.85 -9.21 -5.17
C GLY A 266 2.32 -9.60 -5.41
N ILE A 267 2.72 -10.82 -5.06
CA ILE A 267 4.09 -11.30 -5.29
C ILE A 267 4.40 -11.31 -6.79
N LEU A 268 3.47 -11.76 -7.63
CA LEU A 268 3.68 -11.82 -9.07
C LEU A 268 3.95 -10.43 -9.66
N ILE A 269 3.20 -9.40 -9.25
CA ILE A 269 3.46 -8.02 -9.68
C ILE A 269 4.88 -7.60 -9.30
N ILE A 270 5.30 -7.84 -8.06
CA ILE A 270 6.64 -7.48 -7.57
C ILE A 270 7.72 -8.20 -8.39
N SER A 271 7.56 -9.51 -8.59
CA SER A 271 8.50 -10.34 -9.35
C SER A 271 8.62 -9.90 -10.81
N GLU A 272 7.54 -9.45 -11.44
CA GLU A 272 7.60 -8.94 -12.82
C GLU A 272 8.19 -7.51 -12.88
N ILE A 273 7.94 -6.65 -11.89
CA ILE A 273 8.54 -5.31 -11.84
C ILE A 273 10.06 -5.41 -11.63
N ILE A 274 10.54 -6.21 -10.66
CA ILE A 274 11.99 -6.29 -10.39
C ILE A 274 12.81 -6.81 -11.57
N LYS A 275 12.23 -7.68 -12.42
CA LYS A 275 12.86 -8.17 -13.66
C LYS A 275 13.11 -7.09 -14.71
N LYS A 276 12.42 -5.95 -14.62
CA LYS A 276 12.61 -4.79 -15.51
C LYS A 276 13.72 -3.84 -14.99
N THR A 277 14.44 -4.25 -13.94
CA THR A 277 15.44 -3.45 -13.23
C THR A 277 16.75 -4.24 -13.11
N PRO A 278 17.90 -3.59 -12.90
CA PRO A 278 19.15 -4.28 -12.61
C PRO A 278 19.24 -4.84 -11.17
N SER A 279 18.22 -4.63 -10.33
CA SER A 279 18.26 -5.02 -8.91
C SER A 279 18.05 -6.52 -8.72
N THR A 280 18.86 -7.13 -7.87
CA THR A 280 18.73 -8.55 -7.45
C THR A 280 18.16 -8.69 -6.02
N GLU A 281 17.88 -7.57 -5.37
CA GLU A 281 17.36 -7.51 -4.01
C GLU A 281 16.34 -6.37 -3.85
N ILE A 282 15.42 -6.54 -2.90
CA ILE A 282 14.43 -5.55 -2.49
C ILE A 282 14.73 -5.12 -1.07
N ARG A 283 14.82 -3.81 -0.86
CA ARG A 283 14.88 -3.21 0.46
C ARG A 283 13.49 -2.78 0.92
N PHE A 284 12.99 -3.38 1.98
CA PHE A 284 11.64 -3.16 2.46
C PHE A 284 11.49 -1.89 3.32
N SER A 285 10.44 -1.10 3.05
CA SER A 285 10.01 0.03 3.88
C SER A 285 8.73 -0.28 4.66
N ASN A 286 8.75 0.00 5.97
CA ASN A 286 7.54 -0.05 6.81
C ASN A 286 6.62 1.17 6.62
N PHE A 287 7.11 2.20 5.94
CA PHE A 287 6.48 3.51 5.76
C PHE A 287 6.11 3.67 4.30
N GLY A 288 4.87 4.08 4.02
CA GLY A 288 4.37 4.37 2.67
C GLY A 288 3.46 5.58 2.65
N VAL A 289 2.45 5.57 1.77
CA VAL A 289 1.56 6.70 1.46
C VAL A 289 1.10 7.47 2.70
N ARG A 290 0.64 6.79 3.73
CA ARG A 290 0.10 7.44 4.93
C ARG A 290 1.18 8.17 5.73
N GLU A 291 2.35 7.55 5.92
CA GLU A 291 3.44 8.21 6.63
C GLU A 291 4.07 9.31 5.77
N GLY A 292 4.09 9.14 4.45
CA GLY A 292 4.43 10.17 3.47
C GLY A 292 3.53 11.39 3.55
N TYR A 293 2.21 11.19 3.60
CA TYR A 293 1.22 12.24 3.81
C TYR A 293 1.50 12.99 5.12
N VAL A 294 1.76 12.28 6.22
CA VAL A 294 2.06 12.89 7.53
C VAL A 294 3.36 13.71 7.50
N PHE A 295 4.43 13.19 6.89
CA PHE A 295 5.67 13.94 6.71
C PHE A 295 5.43 15.23 5.91
N ASN A 296 4.71 15.13 4.79
CA ASN A 296 4.37 16.27 3.96
C ASN A 296 3.49 17.29 4.71
N PHE A 297 2.51 16.81 5.48
CA PHE A 297 1.62 17.63 6.30
C PHE A 297 2.40 18.48 7.30
N PHE A 298 3.24 17.85 8.14
CA PHE A 298 4.00 18.58 9.15
C PHE A 298 5.07 19.49 8.51
N HIS A 299 5.65 19.09 7.38
CA HIS A 299 6.59 19.94 6.65
C HIS A 299 5.92 21.25 6.18
N LYS A 300 4.72 21.15 5.56
CA LYS A 300 3.96 22.33 5.11
C LYS A 300 3.54 23.23 6.27
N MET A 301 3.18 22.67 7.42
CA MET A 301 2.82 23.47 8.59
C MET A 301 4.01 24.26 9.15
N HIS A 302 5.19 23.63 9.27
CA HIS A 302 6.37 24.32 9.78
C HIS A 302 6.87 25.44 8.85
N LEU A 303 6.68 25.31 7.54
CA LEU A 303 6.95 26.43 6.62
C LEU A 303 6.04 27.61 6.91
N LYS A 304 4.73 27.38 7.11
CA LYS A 304 3.76 28.44 7.44
C LYS A 304 3.97 29.09 8.82
N GLU A 305 4.60 28.39 9.77
CA GLU A 305 4.95 28.95 11.08
C GLU A 305 6.26 29.76 11.04
N SER A 306 7.04 29.66 9.96
CA SER A 306 8.33 30.33 9.79
C SER A 306 8.26 31.58 8.89
N ASP A 307 7.12 31.80 8.24
CA ASP A 307 6.75 32.98 7.44
C ASP A 307 5.88 33.93 8.28
#